data_AF-A0A1A2JNK1-F1
#
_entry.id   AF-A0A1A2JNK1-F1
#
_cell.length_a   1.000
_cell.length_b   1.000
_cell.length_c   1.000
_cell.angle_alpha   90.00
_cell.angle_beta   90.00
_cell.angle_gamma   90.00
#
_symmetry.space_group_name_H-M   'P 1'
#
loop_
_entity.id
_entity.type
_entity.pdbx_description
1 polymer ?
#
loop_
_entity_poly.entity_id
_entity_poly.type
_entity_poly.pdbx_seq_one_letter_code
_entity_poly.pdbx_strand_id
1 'polypeptide(L)'
;MKADEKQYEQDARRLREYATFANFSDADLLRLARAAHRTATSAPLPLIHEQTPSDSAYILLSGEVGVYAGRDRIAVLGPGEVIGESALHRGRLRSATVTTTGPAELLRIERDDLDRLLRELPALREIIDASVARHVPVDLPPKPKPPRTKLGASVRTELVERFEQAADSAGLDVATALEDAITQWLERSDKT
;
A
#
# COMPACT_ATOMS: atom_id res chain seq x y z
N MET A 1 3.52 22.42 16.09
CA MET A 1 3.00 22.10 17.44
C MET A 1 1.53 22.39 17.64
N LYS A 2 1.00 23.62 17.61
CA LYS A 2 -0.46 23.85 17.81
C LYS A 2 -1.36 23.34 16.68
N ALA A 3 -0.88 23.37 15.44
CA ALA A 3 -1.65 22.90 14.27
C ALA A 3 -1.81 21.37 14.26
N ASP A 4 -0.73 20.66 14.60
CA ASP A 4 -0.69 19.20 14.65
C ASP A 4 -1.62 18.66 15.75
N GLU A 5 -1.62 19.33 16.92
CA GLU A 5 -2.48 18.93 18.04
C GLU A 5 -3.98 19.00 17.70
N LYS A 6 -4.41 20.09 17.03
CA LYS A 6 -5.81 20.23 16.59
C LYS A 6 -6.19 19.17 15.56
N GLN A 7 -5.26 18.79 14.69
CA GLN A 7 -5.47 17.72 13.71
C GLN A 7 -5.64 16.37 14.41
N TYR A 8 -4.79 16.03 15.38
CA TYR A 8 -4.91 14.78 16.15
C TYR A 8 -6.23 14.69 16.93
N GLU A 9 -6.68 15.78 17.55
CA GLU A 9 -7.98 15.82 18.19
C GLU A 9 -9.13 15.62 17.20
N GLN A 10 -9.01 16.17 15.99
CA GLN A 10 -10.01 15.98 14.94
C GLN A 10 -10.05 14.53 14.45
N ASP A 11 -8.88 13.91 14.24
CA ASP A 11 -8.80 12.51 13.82
C ASP A 11 -9.31 11.57 14.93
N ALA A 12 -8.98 11.85 16.20
CA ALA A 12 -9.53 11.13 17.34
C ALA A 12 -11.07 11.23 17.41
N ARG A 13 -11.63 12.43 17.16
CA ARG A 13 -13.09 12.62 17.09
C ARG A 13 -13.73 11.79 15.98
N ARG A 14 -13.11 11.74 14.80
CA ARG A 14 -13.62 10.92 13.68
C ARG A 14 -13.55 9.44 13.96
N LEU A 15 -12.46 8.95 14.55
CA LEU A 15 -12.31 7.55 14.90
C LEU A 15 -13.44 7.09 15.83
N ARG A 16 -13.87 7.94 16.77
CA ARG A 16 -15.00 7.67 17.67
C ARG A 16 -16.33 7.45 16.95
N GLU A 17 -16.50 7.96 15.74
CA GLU A 17 -17.76 7.79 14.99
C GLU A 17 -17.95 6.35 14.50
N TYR A 18 -16.89 5.54 14.47
CA TYR A 18 -16.96 4.16 14.00
C TYR A 18 -17.10 3.16 15.14
N ALA A 19 -18.03 2.21 14.98
CA ALA A 19 -18.27 1.15 15.95
C ALA A 19 -17.03 0.32 16.27
N THR A 20 -16.11 0.16 15.31
CA THR A 20 -14.81 -0.50 15.49
C THR A 20 -14.04 0.05 16.68
N PHE A 21 -14.11 1.36 16.91
CA PHE A 21 -13.37 2.04 17.99
C PHE A 21 -14.24 2.40 19.20
N ALA A 22 -15.44 1.84 19.32
CA ALA A 22 -16.38 2.15 20.41
C ALA A 22 -15.79 1.88 21.82
N ASN A 23 -14.90 0.91 21.93
CA ASN A 23 -14.26 0.52 23.20
C ASN A 23 -13.00 1.33 23.54
N PHE A 24 -12.64 2.34 22.75
CA PHE A 24 -11.46 3.15 22.98
C PHE A 24 -11.79 4.34 23.88
N SER A 25 -10.94 4.58 24.88
CA SER A 25 -11.00 5.83 25.64
C SER A 25 -10.54 7.02 24.79
N ASP A 26 -10.87 8.24 25.21
CA ASP A 26 -10.40 9.47 24.56
C ASP A 26 -8.88 9.51 24.45
N ALA A 27 -8.21 9.04 25.49
CA ALA A 27 -6.75 8.95 25.54
C ALA A 27 -6.21 7.95 24.52
N ASP A 28 -6.89 6.82 24.32
CA ASP A 28 -6.47 5.79 23.35
C ASP A 28 -6.63 6.29 21.92
N LEU A 29 -7.76 6.94 21.61
CA LEU A 29 -8.00 7.53 20.29
C LEU A 29 -6.98 8.63 19.97
N LEU A 30 -6.64 9.46 20.96
CA LEU A 30 -5.65 10.51 20.77
C LEU A 30 -4.23 9.93 20.61
N ARG A 31 -3.89 8.86 21.33
CA ARG A 31 -2.63 8.12 21.13
C ARG A 31 -2.56 7.53 19.72
N LEU A 32 -3.63 6.89 19.25
CA LEU A 32 -3.73 6.33 17.91
C LEU A 32 -3.55 7.42 16.85
N ALA A 33 -4.27 8.53 16.98
CA ALA A 33 -4.18 9.66 16.05
C ALA A 33 -2.76 10.28 16.01
N ARG A 34 -2.10 10.43 17.17
CA ARG A 34 -0.73 10.97 17.25
C ARG A 34 0.34 10.07 16.66
N ALA A 35 0.12 8.76 16.71
CA ALA A 35 1.04 7.76 16.14
C ALA A 35 0.81 7.55 14.64
N ALA A 36 -0.20 8.18 14.04
CA ALA A 36 -0.53 8.03 12.64
C ALA A 36 -0.20 9.27 11.81
N HIS A 37 0.08 9.06 10.54
CA HIS A 37 0.22 10.10 9.52
C HIS A 37 -1.05 10.17 8.68
N ARG A 38 -1.73 11.32 8.72
CA ARG A 38 -2.91 11.55 7.88
C ARG A 38 -2.52 11.72 6.42
N THR A 39 -3.19 10.98 5.55
CA THR A 39 -3.02 11.03 4.09
C THR A 39 -4.39 11.19 3.42
N ALA A 40 -4.45 11.97 2.35
CA ALA A 40 -5.65 12.13 1.55
C ALA A 40 -5.32 11.94 0.07
N THR A 41 -6.26 11.37 -0.68
CA THR A 41 -6.18 11.23 -2.13
C THR A 41 -7.46 11.72 -2.78
N SER A 42 -7.36 12.27 -3.99
CA SER A 42 -8.49 12.67 -4.83
C SER A 42 -8.83 11.66 -5.93
N ALA A 43 -7.98 10.66 -6.12
CA ALA A 43 -8.10 9.65 -7.18
C ALA A 43 -7.78 8.25 -6.61
N PRO A 44 -8.08 7.17 -7.37
CA PRO A 44 -7.64 5.82 -7.00
C PRO A 44 -6.13 5.77 -6.76
N LEU A 45 -5.73 5.25 -5.59
CA LEU A 45 -4.35 5.16 -5.14
C LEU A 45 -4.09 3.75 -4.59
N PRO A 46 -3.10 3.02 -5.11
CA PRO A 46 -2.64 1.76 -4.50
C PRO A 46 -2.00 2.05 -3.14
N LEU A 47 -2.55 1.46 -2.09
CA LEU A 47 -2.04 1.59 -0.72
C LEU A 47 -1.12 0.42 -0.37
N ILE A 48 -1.51 -0.78 -0.81
CA ILE A 48 -0.83 -2.04 -0.51
C ILE A 48 -0.72 -2.82 -1.81
N HIS A 49 0.46 -3.38 -2.07
CA HIS A 49 0.66 -4.33 -3.14
C HIS A 49 0.77 -5.75 -2.56
N GLU A 50 0.12 -6.72 -3.20
CA GLU A 50 0.31 -8.11 -2.81
C GLU A 50 1.76 -8.57 -3.01
N GLN A 51 2.18 -9.56 -2.23
CA GLN A 51 3.52 -10.15 -2.26
C GLN A 51 4.66 -9.17 -1.91
N THR A 52 4.36 -8.03 -1.31
CA THR A 52 5.38 -7.14 -0.73
C THR A 52 5.49 -7.34 0.78
N PRO A 53 6.62 -6.92 1.39
CA PRO A 53 6.73 -6.82 2.84
C PRO A 53 5.67 -5.89 3.43
N SER A 54 5.30 -6.15 4.68
CA SER A 54 4.36 -5.31 5.41
C SER A 54 5.11 -4.30 6.29
N ASP A 55 5.02 -3.04 5.92
CA ASP A 55 5.69 -1.91 6.57
C ASP A 55 4.73 -0.95 7.29
N SER A 56 3.43 -1.08 7.06
CA SER A 56 2.43 -0.13 7.54
C SER A 56 1.00 -0.70 7.57
N ALA A 57 0.15 -0.12 8.41
CA ALA A 57 -1.29 -0.35 8.43
C ALA A 57 -2.04 0.97 8.15
N TYR A 58 -3.29 0.86 7.72
CA TYR A 58 -4.12 2.01 7.41
C TYR A 58 -5.46 1.92 8.15
N ILE A 59 -6.00 3.07 8.53
CA ILE A 59 -7.39 3.20 8.99
C ILE A 59 -8.10 4.15 8.01
N LEU A 60 -9.21 3.69 7.43
CA LEU A 60 -9.96 4.48 6.47
C LEU A 60 -10.89 5.46 7.22
N LEU A 61 -10.72 6.76 7.00
CA LEU A 61 -11.56 7.81 7.60
C LEU A 61 -12.67 8.31 6.66
N SER A 62 -12.53 8.13 5.36
CA SER A 62 -13.58 8.42 4.37
C SER A 62 -13.25 7.79 3.02
N GLY A 63 -14.28 7.61 2.19
CA GLY A 63 -14.15 6.96 0.89
C GLY A 63 -14.27 5.44 0.98
N GLU A 64 -13.79 4.75 -0.05
CA GLU A 64 -13.83 3.30 -0.17
C GLU A 64 -12.50 2.75 -0.69
N VAL A 65 -12.19 1.52 -0.32
CA VAL A 65 -11.07 0.77 -0.89
C VAL A 65 -11.55 -0.56 -1.47
N GLY A 66 -10.96 -0.97 -2.58
CA GLY A 66 -11.08 -2.31 -3.12
C GLY A 66 -9.91 -3.17 -2.66
N VAL A 67 -10.21 -4.42 -2.29
CA VAL A 67 -9.22 -5.46 -2.02
C VAL A 67 -9.21 -6.42 -3.20
N TYR A 68 -8.02 -6.69 -3.73
CA TYR A 68 -7.81 -7.44 -4.97
C TYR A 68 -6.85 -8.60 -4.76
N ALA A 69 -7.26 -9.77 -5.22
CA ALA A 69 -6.44 -10.97 -5.33
C ALA A 69 -6.09 -11.14 -6.81
N GLY A 70 -4.87 -10.78 -7.21
CA GLY A 70 -4.53 -10.66 -8.62
C GLY A 70 -5.37 -9.59 -9.32
N ARG A 71 -6.28 -10.00 -10.22
CA ARG A 71 -7.19 -9.09 -10.95
C ARG A 71 -8.61 -9.05 -10.38
N ASP A 72 -8.95 -9.97 -9.49
CA ASP A 72 -10.31 -10.12 -8.99
C ASP A 72 -10.50 -9.26 -7.75
N ARG A 73 -11.55 -8.41 -7.76
CA ARG A 73 -11.95 -7.63 -6.58
C ARG A 73 -12.72 -8.55 -5.63
N ILE A 74 -12.09 -8.90 -4.52
CA ILE A 74 -12.64 -9.87 -3.56
C ILE A 74 -13.41 -9.21 -2.41
N ALA A 75 -13.14 -7.93 -2.13
CA ALA A 75 -13.84 -7.18 -1.10
C ALA A 75 -13.85 -5.66 -1.37
N VAL A 76 -14.76 -4.98 -0.68
CA VAL A 76 -14.82 -3.52 -0.57
C VAL A 76 -14.84 -3.18 0.91
N LEU A 77 -13.95 -2.28 1.34
CA LEU A 77 -13.91 -1.81 2.72
C LEU A 77 -14.27 -0.31 2.76
N GLY A 78 -14.99 0.06 3.81
CA GLY A 78 -15.47 1.42 4.05
C GLY A 78 -14.84 2.07 5.27
N PRO A 79 -15.27 3.29 5.62
CA PRO A 79 -14.72 4.04 6.74
C PRO A 79 -14.84 3.28 8.07
N GLY A 80 -13.81 3.39 8.91
CA GLY A 80 -13.69 2.69 10.19
C GLY A 80 -13.04 1.30 10.10
N GLU A 81 -12.75 0.81 8.89
CA GLU A 81 -12.02 -0.44 8.68
C GLU A 81 -10.51 -0.23 8.84
N VAL A 82 -9.85 -1.24 9.42
CA VAL A 82 -8.39 -1.35 9.52
C VAL A 82 -7.91 -2.21 8.35
N ILE A 83 -6.88 -1.75 7.66
CA ILE A 83 -6.40 -2.33 6.41
C ILE A 83 -4.91 -2.68 6.56
N GLY A 84 -4.54 -3.88 6.11
CA GLY A 84 -3.14 -4.30 6.01
C GLY A 84 -2.55 -4.85 7.31
N GLU A 85 -3.38 -5.01 8.34
CA GLU A 85 -3.08 -5.57 9.65
C GLU A 85 -2.68 -7.05 9.59
N SER A 86 -3.24 -7.79 8.63
CA SER A 86 -3.07 -9.24 8.52
C SER A 86 -1.61 -9.68 8.29
N ALA A 87 -0.84 -8.91 7.53
CA ALA A 87 0.55 -9.22 7.21
C ALA A 87 1.52 -8.85 8.35
N LEU A 88 1.17 -7.84 9.15
CA LEU A 88 1.95 -7.40 10.32
C LEU A 88 1.90 -8.44 11.45
N HIS A 89 0.74 -9.08 11.65
CA HIS A 89 0.58 -10.10 12.69
C HIS A 89 1.31 -11.42 12.37
N ARG A 90 1.38 -11.82 11.09
CA ARG A 90 1.89 -13.15 10.69
C ARG A 90 3.33 -13.16 10.17
N GLY A 91 3.98 -12.00 10.02
CA GLY A 91 5.30 -11.89 9.40
C GLY A 91 5.33 -12.43 7.96
N ARG A 92 4.18 -12.44 7.28
CA ARG A 92 4.01 -12.94 5.91
C ARG A 92 3.93 -11.77 4.94
N LEU A 93 4.20 -12.03 3.66
CA LEU A 93 3.96 -11.06 2.59
C LEU A 93 2.48 -10.66 2.55
N ARG A 94 2.18 -9.46 2.03
CA ARG A 94 0.81 -8.99 1.82
C ARG A 94 0.03 -9.99 0.94
N SER A 95 -1.15 -10.39 1.40
CA SER A 95 -1.97 -11.40 0.71
C SER A 95 -2.82 -10.85 -0.44
N ALA A 96 -3.02 -9.54 -0.50
CA ALA A 96 -3.86 -8.88 -1.49
C ALA A 96 -3.36 -7.46 -1.76
N THR A 97 -3.71 -6.93 -2.93
CA THR A 97 -3.53 -5.53 -3.28
C THR A 97 -4.72 -4.74 -2.73
N VAL A 98 -4.48 -3.57 -2.16
CA VAL A 98 -5.53 -2.68 -1.67
C VAL A 98 -5.38 -1.32 -2.32
N THR A 99 -6.46 -0.83 -2.93
CA THR A 99 -6.47 0.42 -3.69
C THR A 99 -7.70 1.24 -3.31
N THR A 100 -7.55 2.54 -3.09
CA THR A 100 -8.73 3.42 -2.98
C THR A 100 -9.48 3.44 -4.31
N THR A 101 -10.81 3.52 -4.29
CA THR A 101 -11.61 3.57 -5.53
C THR A 101 -11.89 4.98 -6.02
N GLY A 102 -11.49 5.99 -5.25
CA GLY A 102 -11.72 7.40 -5.53
C GLY A 102 -11.16 8.28 -4.41
N PRO A 103 -11.73 9.48 -4.19
CA PRO A 103 -11.34 10.34 -3.08
C PRO A 103 -11.46 9.63 -1.73
N ALA A 104 -10.40 9.64 -0.94
CA ALA A 104 -10.34 8.96 0.35
C ALA A 104 -9.39 9.67 1.31
N GLU A 105 -9.66 9.54 2.61
CA GLU A 105 -8.78 10.01 3.67
C GLU A 105 -8.45 8.85 4.61
N LEU A 106 -7.18 8.75 4.98
CA LEU A 106 -6.64 7.62 5.74
C LEU A 106 -5.68 8.08 6.83
N LEU A 107 -5.57 7.28 7.88
CA LEU A 107 -4.47 7.32 8.83
C LEU A 107 -3.51 6.19 8.50
N ARG A 108 -2.25 6.51 8.17
CA ARG A 108 -1.18 5.54 7.95
C ARG A 108 -0.37 5.39 9.23
N ILE A 109 -0.20 4.17 9.71
CA ILE A 109 0.57 3.83 10.90
C ILE A 109 1.75 2.98 10.45
N GLU A 110 2.97 3.43 10.72
CA GLU A 110 4.18 2.67 10.41
C GLU A 110 4.29 1.43 11.30
N ARG A 111 5.03 0.42 10.84
CA ARG A 111 5.20 -0.86 11.55
C ARG A 111 5.63 -0.69 13.00
N ASP A 112 6.66 0.11 13.26
CA ASP A 112 7.20 0.27 14.61
C ASP A 112 6.22 1.00 15.54
N ASP A 113 5.47 1.96 15.01
CA ASP A 113 4.41 2.64 15.74
C ASP A 113 3.24 1.70 16.02
N LEU A 114 2.86 0.86 15.06
CA LEU A 114 1.83 -0.15 15.28
C LEU A 114 2.26 -1.17 16.34
N ASP A 115 3.49 -1.69 16.27
CA ASP A 115 4.05 -2.63 17.24
C ASP A 115 4.08 -2.03 18.66
N ARG A 116 4.30 -0.72 18.77
CA ARG A 116 4.16 0.01 20.04
C ARG A 116 2.70 0.11 20.47
N LEU A 117 1.82 0.58 19.59
CA LEU A 117 0.39 0.74 19.89
C LEU A 117 -0.26 -0.59 20.31
N LEU A 118 0.11 -1.72 19.70
CA LEU A 118 -0.44 -3.03 20.06
C LEU A 118 0.00 -3.53 21.44
N ARG A 119 1.11 -3.02 21.97
CA ARG A 119 1.54 -3.28 23.35
C ARG A 119 0.85 -2.35 24.35
N GLU A 120 0.55 -1.13 23.94
CA GLU A 120 -0.03 -0.09 24.80
C GLU A 120 -1.57 -0.10 24.82
N LEU A 121 -2.21 -0.55 23.73
CA LEU A 121 -3.65 -0.46 23.50
C LEU A 121 -4.24 -1.86 23.27
N PRO A 122 -4.70 -2.56 24.34
CA PRO A 122 -5.34 -3.87 24.22
C PRO A 122 -6.54 -3.88 23.26
N ALA A 123 -7.34 -2.81 23.26
CA ALA A 123 -8.50 -2.68 22.37
C ALA A 123 -8.11 -2.68 20.87
N LEU A 124 -6.95 -2.13 20.52
CA LEU A 124 -6.45 -2.17 19.13
C LEU A 124 -6.05 -3.59 18.74
N ARG A 125 -5.42 -4.31 19.66
CA ARG A 125 -5.06 -5.71 19.43
C ARG A 125 -6.30 -6.56 19.20
N GLU A 126 -7.36 -6.37 19.98
CA GLU A 126 -8.63 -7.07 19.80
C GLU A 126 -9.26 -6.80 18.42
N ILE A 127 -9.23 -5.55 17.94
CA ILE A 127 -9.71 -5.22 16.58
C ILE A 127 -8.89 -5.98 15.53
N ILE A 128 -7.56 -5.96 15.63
CA ILE A 128 -6.70 -6.63 14.66
C ILE A 128 -6.94 -8.15 14.70
N ASP A 129 -6.99 -8.75 15.88
CA ASP A 129 -7.21 -10.19 16.03
C ASP A 129 -8.58 -10.59 15.48
N ALA A 130 -9.63 -9.79 15.73
CA ALA A 130 -10.97 -9.98 15.17
C ALA A 130 -11.01 -9.78 13.65
N SER A 131 -10.25 -8.83 13.10
CA SER A 131 -10.10 -8.64 11.66
C SER A 131 -9.42 -9.86 11.01
N VAL A 132 -8.30 -10.32 11.58
CA VAL A 132 -7.56 -11.49 11.10
C VAL A 132 -8.41 -12.75 11.16
N ALA A 133 -9.25 -12.92 12.17
CA ALA A 133 -10.16 -14.06 12.29
C ALA A 133 -11.27 -14.06 11.22
N ARG A 134 -11.72 -12.88 10.78
CA ARG A 134 -12.72 -12.72 9.71
C ARG A 134 -12.12 -12.92 8.32
N HIS A 135 -10.81 -12.74 8.16
CA HIS A 135 -10.13 -12.95 6.89
C HIS A 135 -9.89 -14.43 6.60
N VAL A 136 -10.51 -14.94 5.54
CA VAL A 136 -10.12 -16.21 4.93
C VAL A 136 -8.76 -15.99 4.27
N PRO A 137 -7.71 -16.79 4.58
CA PRO A 137 -6.47 -16.74 3.83
C PRO A 137 -6.79 -17.00 2.36
N VAL A 138 -6.62 -15.99 1.51
CA VAL A 138 -6.63 -16.22 0.07
C VAL A 138 -5.32 -16.92 -0.23
N ASP A 139 -5.39 -18.24 -0.40
CA ASP A 139 -4.26 -19.01 -0.91
C ASP A 139 -4.15 -18.69 -2.41
N LEU A 140 -3.49 -17.56 -2.70
CA LEU A 140 -3.22 -17.16 -4.06
C LEU A 140 -2.26 -18.19 -4.65
N PRO A 141 -2.61 -18.87 -5.76
CA PRO A 141 -1.62 -19.63 -6.49
C PRO A 141 -0.45 -18.70 -6.80
N PRO A 142 0.81 -19.16 -6.68
CA PRO A 142 1.96 -18.31 -6.96
C PRO A 142 1.77 -17.70 -8.34
N LYS A 143 1.75 -16.35 -8.41
CA LYS A 143 1.65 -15.66 -9.70
C LYS A 143 2.64 -16.33 -10.65
N PRO A 144 2.20 -16.82 -11.83
CA PRO A 144 3.13 -17.38 -12.78
C PRO A 144 4.18 -16.31 -13.02
N LYS A 145 5.45 -16.61 -12.70
CA LYS A 145 6.55 -15.69 -13.02
C LYS A 145 6.37 -15.34 -14.49
N PRO A 146 6.30 -14.04 -14.85
CA PRO A 146 6.18 -13.68 -16.25
C PRO A 146 7.31 -14.41 -16.98
N PRO A 147 7.01 -15.11 -18.09
CA PRO A 147 8.00 -15.92 -18.77
C PRO A 147 9.17 -15.02 -19.13
N ARG A 148 10.29 -15.20 -18.44
CA ARG A 148 11.53 -14.50 -18.76
C ARG A 148 12.14 -15.23 -19.93
N THR A 149 11.89 -14.72 -21.13
CA THR A 149 12.58 -15.19 -22.32
C THR A 149 13.92 -14.47 -22.39
N LYS A 150 15.03 -15.22 -22.39
CA LYS A 150 16.32 -14.65 -22.75
C LYS A 150 16.25 -14.24 -24.22
N LEU A 151 16.26 -12.95 -24.48
CA LEU A 151 16.38 -12.44 -25.85
C LEU A 151 17.87 -12.49 -26.23
N GLY A 152 18.25 -13.50 -27.00
CA GLY A 152 19.54 -13.51 -27.68
C GLY A 152 19.44 -12.65 -28.93
N ALA A 153 19.96 -11.42 -28.88
CA ALA A 153 20.07 -10.56 -30.05
C ALA A 153 21.55 -10.32 -30.36
N SER A 154 21.96 -10.60 -31.59
CA SER A 154 23.23 -10.11 -32.11
C SER A 154 23.02 -8.74 -32.71
N VAL A 155 23.58 -7.73 -32.08
CA VAL A 155 23.61 -6.36 -32.57
C VAL A 155 25.05 -6.00 -32.97
N ARG A 156 25.20 -5.02 -33.87
CA ARG A 156 26.52 -4.49 -34.21
C ARG A 156 27.12 -3.79 -32.98
N THR A 157 28.41 -3.98 -32.73
CA THR A 157 29.11 -3.37 -31.59
C THR A 157 28.93 -1.86 -31.54
N GLU A 158 29.01 -1.18 -32.69
CA GLU A 158 28.80 0.27 -32.81
C GLU A 158 27.40 0.71 -32.32
N LEU A 159 26.37 -0.14 -32.42
CA LEU A 159 25.04 0.18 -31.92
C LEU A 159 25.00 0.13 -30.39
N VAL A 160 25.71 -0.81 -29.77
CA VAL A 160 25.84 -0.93 -28.30
C VAL A 160 26.57 0.29 -27.76
N GLU A 161 27.71 0.65 -28.36
CA GLU A 161 28.51 1.81 -27.96
C GLU A 161 27.72 3.11 -28.09
N ARG A 162 26.96 3.29 -29.19
CA ARG A 162 26.09 4.46 -29.36
C ARG A 162 24.97 4.52 -28.34
N PHE A 163 24.43 3.37 -27.93
CA PHE A 163 23.38 3.31 -26.91
C PHE A 163 23.95 3.68 -25.53
N GLU A 164 25.09 3.12 -25.15
CA GLU A 164 25.78 3.44 -23.90
C GLU A 164 26.14 4.93 -23.84
N GLN A 165 26.72 5.47 -24.90
CA GLN A 165 27.05 6.90 -24.98
C GLN A 165 25.81 7.80 -24.89
N ALA A 166 24.69 7.38 -25.49
CA ALA A 166 23.42 8.12 -25.39
C ALA A 166 22.84 8.08 -23.97
N ALA A 167 22.93 6.92 -23.28
CA ALA A 167 22.51 6.78 -21.88
C ALA A 167 23.35 7.68 -20.96
N ASP A 168 24.69 7.63 -21.11
CA ASP A 168 25.62 8.47 -20.34
C ASP A 168 25.37 9.96 -20.58
N SER A 169 25.16 10.36 -21.84
CA SER A 169 24.86 11.77 -22.19
C SER A 169 23.53 12.25 -21.60
N ALA A 170 22.59 11.33 -21.38
CA ALA A 170 21.31 11.59 -20.71
C ALA A 170 21.41 11.49 -19.17
N GLY A 171 22.57 11.10 -18.62
CA GLY A 171 22.77 10.90 -17.19
C GLY A 171 22.06 9.67 -16.62
N LEU A 172 21.76 8.68 -17.45
CA LEU A 172 21.05 7.45 -17.08
C LEU A 172 21.99 6.26 -17.15
N ASP A 173 21.80 5.29 -16.26
CA ASP A 173 22.45 3.98 -16.43
C ASP A 173 21.82 3.20 -17.60
N VAL A 174 22.61 2.31 -18.19
CA VAL A 174 22.24 1.53 -19.38
C VAL A 174 20.99 0.67 -19.17
N ALA A 175 20.76 0.16 -17.95
CA ALA A 175 19.61 -0.67 -17.66
C ALA A 175 18.32 0.16 -17.61
N THR A 176 18.37 1.32 -16.94
CA THR A 176 17.26 2.29 -16.90
C THR A 176 16.95 2.84 -18.29
N ALA A 177 17.98 3.17 -19.08
CA ALA A 177 17.79 3.63 -20.46
C ALA A 177 17.14 2.55 -21.35
N LEU A 178 17.48 1.28 -21.15
CA LEU A 178 16.90 0.17 -21.90
C LEU A 178 15.44 -0.06 -21.51
N GLU A 179 15.12 0.03 -20.22
CA GLU A 179 13.75 -0.09 -19.71
C GLU A 179 12.84 1.00 -20.26
N ASP A 180 13.29 2.26 -20.25
CA ASP A 180 12.56 3.39 -20.83
C ASP A 180 12.36 3.21 -22.35
N ALA A 181 13.40 2.80 -23.08
CA ALA A 181 13.32 2.56 -24.52
C ALA A 181 12.30 1.46 -24.88
N ILE A 182 12.27 0.35 -24.13
CA ILE A 182 11.30 -0.73 -24.35
C ILE A 182 9.88 -0.26 -24.00
N THR A 183 9.72 0.50 -22.91
CA THR A 183 8.42 1.03 -22.49
C THR A 183 7.83 1.94 -23.57
N GLN A 184 8.61 2.90 -24.07
CA GLN A 184 8.19 3.80 -25.14
C GLN A 184 7.92 3.07 -26.47
N TRP A 185 8.62 1.97 -26.74
CA TRP A 185 8.39 1.15 -27.93
C TRP A 185 7.05 0.40 -27.84
N LEU A 186 6.72 -0.17 -26.69
CA LEU A 186 5.43 -0.83 -26.45
C LEU A 186 4.27 0.17 -26.54
N GLU A 187 4.39 1.33 -25.91
CA GLU A 187 3.36 2.39 -25.97
C GLU A 187 3.07 2.90 -27.39
N ARG A 188 4.09 2.86 -28.26
CA ARG A 188 3.95 3.19 -29.68
C ARG A 188 3.35 2.05 -30.49
N SER A 189 3.70 0.81 -30.14
CA SER A 189 3.25 -0.39 -30.86
C SER A 189 1.79 -0.73 -30.58
N ASP A 190 1.27 -0.42 -29.39
CA ASP A 190 -0.15 -0.61 -29.01
C ASP A 190 -1.11 0.43 -29.63
N LYS A 191 -0.59 1.49 -30.26
CA LYS A 191 -1.39 2.55 -30.92
C LYS A 191 -1.61 2.32 -32.42
N THR A 192 -1.25 1.14 -32.95
CA THR A 192 -1.41 0.77 -34.37
C THR A 192 -2.32 -0.43 -34.49
#